data_AF-A0A379WYX9-F1
#
_entry.id   AF-A0A379WYX9-F1
#
_cell.length_a   1.000
_cell.length_b   1.000
_cell.length_c   1.000
_cell.angle_alpha   90.00
_cell.angle_beta   90.00
_cell.angle_gamma   90.00
#
_symmetry.space_group_name_H-M   'P 1'
#
loop_
_entity.id
_entity.type
_entity.pdbx_description
1 polymer ?
#
loop_
_entity_poly.entity_id
_entity_poly.type
_entity_poly.pdbx_seq_one_letter_code
_entity_poly.pdbx_strand_id
1 'polypeptide(L)'
;MKIGSVNGLLEGDRSKVRFVQTNMGRVILAAQIARTGADFGVMSGGGIRDSIEAGDITYKSVLKVQPFGNIVVYADMERQEVVDYLTAVAQMKPGLRRLSTVRQCELCRQRGQAHRSENQRRAC
;
A
#
# COMPACT_ATOMS: atom_id res chain seq x y z
N MET A 1 -22.01 -8.68 -12.17
CA MET A 1 -22.02 -7.30 -12.70
C MET A 1 -20.59 -6.83 -12.90
N LYS A 2 -20.31 -6.21 -14.04
CA LYS A 2 -19.04 -5.52 -14.33
C LYS A 2 -19.02 -4.21 -13.57
N ILE A 3 -17.88 -3.89 -12.95
CA ILE A 3 -17.69 -2.66 -12.16
C ILE A 3 -16.58 -1.76 -12.72
N GLY A 4 -15.77 -2.29 -13.64
CA GLY A 4 -14.69 -1.55 -14.28
C GLY A 4 -13.86 -2.45 -15.20
N SER A 5 -12.73 -1.93 -15.66
CA SER A 5 -11.75 -2.67 -16.45
C SER A 5 -10.32 -2.20 -16.14
N VAL A 6 -9.34 -3.08 -16.35
CA VAL A 6 -7.91 -2.78 -16.22
C VAL A 6 -7.16 -3.17 -17.48
N ASN A 7 -6.17 -2.36 -17.85
CA ASN A 7 -5.39 -2.56 -19.08
C ASN A 7 -4.22 -3.55 -18.91
N GLY A 8 -3.97 -4.02 -17.69
CA GLY A 8 -2.84 -4.90 -17.38
C GLY A 8 -3.09 -5.74 -16.13
N LEU A 9 -2.28 -6.78 -15.97
CA LEU A 9 -2.33 -7.70 -14.83
C LEU A 9 -2.06 -6.95 -13.52
N LEU A 10 -2.99 -7.04 -12.57
CA LEU A 10 -2.78 -6.66 -11.19
C LEU A 10 -2.26 -7.86 -10.40
N GLU A 11 -1.00 -7.77 -9.97
CA GLU A 11 -0.25 -8.84 -9.34
C GLU A 11 -0.60 -8.98 -7.85
N GLY A 12 -1.31 -10.06 -7.52
CA GLY A 12 -1.74 -10.42 -6.18
C GLY A 12 -1.18 -11.75 -5.68
N ASP A 13 -0.22 -12.36 -6.39
CA ASP A 13 0.32 -13.65 -5.97
C ASP A 13 1.10 -13.55 -4.65
N ARG A 14 0.92 -14.55 -3.78
CA ARG A 14 1.53 -14.68 -2.46
C ARG A 14 3.06 -14.65 -2.51
N SER A 15 3.63 -15.15 -3.61
CA SER A 15 5.08 -15.17 -3.86
C SER A 15 5.65 -13.76 -4.07
N LYS A 16 4.82 -12.78 -4.44
CA LYS A 16 5.22 -11.41 -4.72
C LYS A 16 4.72 -10.43 -3.66
N VAL A 17 3.43 -10.45 -3.32
CA VAL A 17 2.81 -9.46 -2.39
C VAL A 17 3.42 -9.44 -0.99
N ARG A 18 4.15 -10.48 -0.58
CA ARG A 18 4.82 -10.56 0.72
C ARG A 18 6.29 -10.13 0.70
N PHE A 19 6.87 -10.03 -0.49
CA PHE A 19 8.31 -9.84 -0.67
C PHE A 19 8.62 -8.53 -1.40
N VAL A 20 7.73 -8.11 -2.30
CA VAL A 20 7.91 -6.92 -3.14
C VAL A 20 6.61 -6.11 -3.18
N GLN A 21 6.75 -4.82 -3.45
CA GLN A 21 5.61 -3.97 -3.75
C GLN A 21 4.98 -4.39 -5.08
N THR A 22 3.68 -4.66 -5.06
CA THR A 22 2.92 -4.96 -6.28
C THR A 22 1.98 -3.82 -6.64
N ASN A 23 1.62 -3.75 -7.92
CA ASN A 23 0.63 -2.82 -8.42
C ASN A 23 -0.77 -3.04 -7.79
N MET A 24 -1.15 -4.28 -7.48
CA MET A 24 -2.39 -4.58 -6.76
C MET A 24 -2.43 -3.88 -5.39
N GLY A 25 -1.36 -3.98 -4.61
CA GLY A 25 -1.27 -3.32 -3.32
C GLY A 25 -1.41 -1.80 -3.44
N ARG A 26 -0.82 -1.19 -4.48
CA ARG A 26 -0.95 0.25 -4.76
C ARG A 26 -2.39 0.66 -5.05
N VAL A 27 -3.12 -0.10 -5.88
CA VAL A 27 -4.52 0.20 -6.21
C VAL A 27 -5.42 0.11 -4.97
N ILE A 28 -5.25 -0.92 -4.15
CA ILE A 28 -6.01 -1.08 -2.91
C ILE A 28 -5.74 0.09 -1.95
N LEU A 29 -4.47 0.43 -1.77
CA LEU A 29 -4.07 1.53 -0.91
C LEU A 29 -4.60 2.88 -1.41
N ALA A 30 -4.57 3.12 -2.72
CA ALA A 30 -5.14 4.32 -3.33
C ALA A 30 -6.66 4.40 -3.12
N ALA A 31 -7.38 3.27 -3.22
CA ALA A 31 -8.81 3.22 -2.92
C ALA A 31 -9.11 3.54 -1.44
N GLN A 32 -8.24 3.10 -0.53
CA GLN A 32 -8.34 3.43 0.90
C GLN A 32 -8.08 4.92 1.15
N ILE A 33 -7.04 5.52 0.53
CA ILE A 33 -6.80 6.98 0.56
C ILE A 33 -8.04 7.73 0.15
N ALA A 34 -8.55 7.41 -1.04
CA ALA A 34 -9.64 8.15 -1.64
C ALA A 34 -10.91 8.09 -0.78
N ARG A 35 -11.07 7.00 0.00
CA ARG A 35 -12.21 6.85 0.90
C ARG A 35 -12.03 7.59 2.24
N THR A 36 -10.83 7.58 2.81
CA THR A 36 -10.59 8.13 4.16
C THR A 36 -10.02 9.55 4.17
N GLY A 37 -9.51 10.04 3.04
CA GLY A 37 -8.77 11.31 2.96
C GLY A 37 -7.39 11.28 3.61
N ALA A 38 -6.82 10.09 3.86
CA ALA A 38 -5.54 9.95 4.56
C ALA A 38 -4.33 10.15 3.63
N ASP A 39 -3.27 10.81 4.11
CA ASP A 39 -2.05 11.08 3.32
C ASP A 39 -1.30 9.79 2.93
N PHE A 40 -1.10 8.91 3.91
CA PHE A 40 -0.44 7.63 3.73
C PHE A 40 -1.23 6.52 4.46
N GLY A 41 -0.82 5.28 4.25
CA GLY A 41 -1.59 4.11 4.62
C GLY A 41 -0.80 2.87 4.29
N VAL A 42 -1.05 1.84 5.07
CA VAL A 42 -0.21 0.66 5.11
C VAL A 42 -1.12 -0.54 5.09
N MET A 43 -0.78 -1.52 4.27
CA MET A 43 -1.49 -2.79 4.26
C MET A 43 -0.51 -3.94 4.33
N SER A 44 -0.97 -5.03 4.96
CA SER A 44 -0.22 -6.28 4.92
C SER A 44 -0.45 -6.97 3.58
N GLY A 45 0.63 -7.44 2.94
CA GLY A 45 0.53 -8.24 1.72
C GLY A 45 -0.26 -9.54 1.92
N GLY A 46 -0.35 -10.04 3.15
CA GLY A 46 -1.18 -11.20 3.50
C GLY A 46 -2.68 -11.01 3.28
N GLY A 47 -3.14 -9.75 3.21
CA GLY A 47 -4.53 -9.39 2.91
C GLY A 47 -4.90 -9.47 1.43
N ILE A 48 -3.92 -9.60 0.53
CA ILE A 48 -4.14 -9.78 -0.91
C ILE A 48 -4.11 -11.28 -1.21
N ARG A 49 -5.18 -11.79 -1.82
CA ARG A 49 -5.40 -13.24 -1.97
C ARG A 49 -5.44 -13.76 -3.39
N ASP A 50 -5.66 -12.88 -4.36
CA ASP A 50 -5.80 -13.24 -5.76
C ASP A 50 -5.27 -12.11 -6.66
N SER A 51 -4.92 -12.46 -7.89
CA SER A 51 -4.55 -11.52 -8.95
C SER A 51 -5.79 -11.15 -9.78
N ILE A 52 -5.74 -10.02 -10.48
CA ILE A 52 -6.77 -9.64 -11.45
C ILE A 52 -6.11 -9.50 -12.82
N GLU A 53 -6.50 -10.36 -13.74
CA GLU A 53 -6.06 -10.31 -15.13
C GLU A 53 -6.49 -9.02 -15.84
N ALA A 54 -5.79 -8.69 -16.92
CA ALA A 54 -6.19 -7.60 -17.80
C ALA A 54 -7.60 -7.85 -18.37
N GLY A 55 -8.40 -6.80 -18.47
CA GLY A 55 -9.77 -6.85 -18.96
C GLY A 55 -10.80 -6.46 -17.91
N ASP A 56 -11.96 -7.10 -17.96
CA ASP A 56 -13.14 -6.69 -17.20
C ASP A 56 -13.08 -7.14 -15.74
N ILE A 57 -13.25 -6.17 -14.83
CA ILE A 57 -13.33 -6.42 -13.39
C ILE A 57 -14.79 -6.64 -13.01
N THR A 58 -15.04 -7.77 -12.37
CA THR A 58 -16.33 -8.09 -11.76
C THR A 58 -16.28 -7.92 -10.24
N TYR A 59 -17.43 -7.70 -9.63
CA TYR A 59 -17.53 -7.65 -8.16
C TYR A 59 -17.03 -8.95 -7.49
N LYS A 60 -17.23 -10.10 -8.16
CA LYS A 60 -16.71 -11.40 -7.71
C LYS A 60 -15.18 -11.41 -7.66
N SER A 61 -14.51 -10.79 -8.65
CA SER A 61 -13.05 -10.68 -8.66
C SER A 61 -12.53 -9.87 -7.47
N VAL A 62 -13.20 -8.75 -7.13
CA VAL A 62 -12.82 -7.92 -5.97
C VAL A 62 -12.97 -8.68 -4.66
N LEU A 63 -14.07 -9.41 -4.47
CA LEU A 63 -14.28 -10.23 -3.28
C LEU A 63 -13.26 -11.38 -3.15
N LYS A 64 -12.77 -11.93 -4.27
CA LYS A 64 -11.69 -12.93 -4.24
C LYS A 64 -10.36 -12.32 -3.76
N VAL A 65 -10.06 -11.10 -4.17
CA VAL A 65 -8.83 -10.40 -3.74
C VAL A 65 -8.86 -10.07 -2.25
N GLN A 66 -10.00 -9.58 -1.73
CA GLN A 66 -10.21 -9.24 -0.32
C GLN A 66 -11.36 -10.04 0.32
N PRO A 67 -11.17 -11.32 0.64
CA PRO A 67 -12.25 -12.18 1.10
C PRO A 67 -12.61 -11.99 2.57
N PHE A 68 -11.75 -11.33 3.36
CA PHE A 68 -11.88 -11.28 4.81
C PHE A 68 -12.83 -10.19 5.32
N GLY A 69 -13.39 -9.37 4.43
CA GLY A 69 -14.30 -8.30 4.84
C GLY A 69 -13.66 -7.30 5.80
N ASN A 70 -12.35 -7.05 5.66
CA ASN A 70 -11.61 -6.16 6.53
C ASN A 70 -12.23 -4.75 6.47
N ILE A 71 -12.35 -4.12 7.63
CA ILE A 71 -12.82 -2.74 7.75
C ILE A 71 -11.65 -1.80 7.55
N VAL A 72 -11.86 -0.75 6.76
CA VAL A 72 -10.87 0.33 6.57
C VAL A 72 -10.98 1.27 7.76
N VAL A 73 -9.85 1.50 8.43
CA VAL A 73 -9.72 2.41 9.58
C VAL A 73 -8.65 3.44 9.26
N TYR A 74 -8.85 4.67 9.75
CA TYR A 74 -7.88 5.75 9.72
C TYR A 74 -7.59 6.18 11.16
N ALA A 75 -6.38 6.71 11.37
CA ALA A 75 -5.96 7.27 12.63
C ALA A 75 -5.19 8.56 12.34
N ASP A 76 -5.57 9.64 13.02
CA ASP A 76 -4.84 10.89 12.97
C ASP A 76 -3.72 10.83 14.02
N MET A 77 -2.48 11.08 13.58
CA MET A 77 -1.28 10.94 14.39
C MET A 77 -0.37 12.15 14.21
N GLU A 78 0.40 12.49 15.23
CA GLU A 78 1.41 13.53 15.11
C GLU A 78 2.63 13.05 14.31
N ARG A 79 3.39 13.99 13.72
CA ARG A 79 4.53 13.65 12.85
C ARG A 79 5.56 12.75 13.53
N GLN A 80 5.81 12.94 14.82
CA GLN A 80 6.79 12.13 15.56
C GLN A 80 6.31 10.69 15.66
N GLU A 81 5.03 10.49 15.99
CA GLU A 81 4.41 9.16 16.10
C GLU A 81 4.38 8.45 14.74
N VAL A 82 4.19 9.19 13.64
CA VAL A 82 4.26 8.63 12.28
C VAL A 82 5.66 8.10 11.97
N VAL A 83 6.71 8.84 12.32
CA VAL A 83 8.10 8.40 12.10
C VAL A 83 8.42 7.15 12.92
N ASP A 84 7.97 7.10 14.17
CA ASP A 84 8.17 5.96 15.05
C ASP A 84 7.41 4.73 14.54
N TYR A 85 6.16 4.92 14.10
CA TYR A 85 5.34 3.88 13.50
C TYR A 85 5.96 3.32 12.22
N LEU A 86 6.37 4.20 11.29
CA LEU A 86 7.00 3.78 10.04
C LEU A 86 8.33 3.07 10.28
N THR A 87 9.09 3.47 11.30
CA THR A 87 10.33 2.81 11.69
C THR A 87 10.07 1.39 12.18
N ALA A 88 9.07 1.20 13.05
CA ALA A 88 8.67 -0.12 13.52
C ALA A 88 8.15 -1.02 12.38
N VAL A 89 7.38 -0.45 11.46
CA VAL A 89 6.86 -1.15 10.28
C VAL A 89 7.97 -1.55 9.30
N ALA A 90 8.98 -0.69 9.11
CA ALA A 90 10.10 -0.95 8.20
C ALA A 90 11.04 -2.07 8.68
N GLN A 91 11.11 -2.32 9.98
CA GLN A 91 11.95 -3.39 10.56
C GLN A 91 11.36 -4.80 10.43
N MET A 92 10.15 -4.93 9.86
CA MET A 92 9.50 -6.22 9.67
C MET A 92 10.21 -7.07 8.59
N LYS A 93 10.67 -8.26 8.97
CA LYS A 93 11.38 -9.19 8.07
C LYS A 93 10.47 -9.72 6.96
N PRO A 94 10.93 -9.74 5.69
CA PRO A 94 10.23 -10.45 4.61
C PRO A 94 10.15 -11.95 4.92
N GLY A 95 8.93 -12.52 4.94
CA GLY A 95 8.72 -13.97 5.12
C GLY A 95 7.76 -14.37 6.24
N LEU A 96 7.56 -13.54 7.27
CA LEU A 96 6.44 -13.76 8.21
C LEU A 96 5.12 -13.41 7.52
N ARG A 97 4.01 -14.04 7.95
CA ARG A 97 2.64 -13.85 7.40
C ARG A 97 2.12 -12.40 7.47
N ARG A 98 2.93 -11.42 7.88
CA ARG A 98 2.52 -10.14 8.46
C ARG A 98 3.24 -8.87 7.95
N LEU A 99 3.83 -8.82 6.74
CA LEU A 99 3.91 -7.60 5.87
C LEU A 99 4.74 -7.89 4.60
N SER A 100 4.57 -7.20 3.46
CA SER A 100 4.94 -5.78 3.31
C SER A 100 4.26 -5.12 2.10
N THR A 101 3.36 -4.17 2.33
CA THR A 101 3.09 -3.12 1.35
C THR A 101 3.18 -1.78 2.05
N VAL A 102 4.42 -1.28 2.12
CA VAL A 102 4.71 0.13 2.42
C VAL A 102 4.34 0.94 1.19
N ARG A 103 3.55 2.00 1.40
CA ARG A 103 3.12 2.98 0.39
C ARG A 103 4.29 3.71 -0.25
N GLN A 104 3.97 4.35 -1.39
CA GLN A 104 4.65 5.55 -1.86
C GLN A 104 4.79 6.54 -0.69
N CYS A 105 5.91 6.48 0.01
CA CYS A 105 6.57 7.68 0.43
C CYS A 105 7.49 8.05 -0.74
N GLU A 106 7.20 9.15 -1.43
CA GLU A 106 8.29 10.00 -1.97
C GLU A 106 9.04 10.70 -0.82
N LEU A 107 9.20 10.04 0.34
CA LEU A 107 10.31 10.35 1.21
C LEU A 107 11.49 9.59 0.64
N CYS A 108 12.08 10.24 -0.36
CA CYS A 108 13.36 9.89 -0.92
C CYS A 108 14.29 9.61 0.25
N ARG A 109 14.64 8.33 0.42
CA ARG A 109 15.59 7.84 1.41
C ARG A 109 16.95 8.45 1.07
N GLN A 110 17.18 9.71 1.43
CA GLN A 110 18.53 10.24 1.56
C GLN A 110 19.14 9.48 2.72
N ARG A 111 19.93 8.47 2.36
CA ARG A 111 20.72 7.68 3.28
C ARG A 111 21.46 8.65 4.19
N GLY A 112 21.20 8.53 5.48
CA GLY A 112 22.00 9.03 6.58
C GLY A 112 22.66 10.38 6.33
N GLN A 113 21.94 11.46 6.62
CA GLN A 113 22.47 12.59 7.38
C GLN A 113 21.34 13.57 7.66
N ALA A 114 21.07 13.77 8.95
CA ALA A 114 20.35 14.94 9.42
C ALA A 114 21.20 16.17 9.07
N HIS A 115 20.88 16.84 7.97
CA HIS A 115 21.39 18.16 7.71
C HIS A 115 20.26 19.07 7.23
N ARG A 116 20.06 20.15 7.98
CA ARG A 116 19.26 21.29 7.54
C ARG A 116 19.89 21.80 6.23
N SER A 117 19.11 21.89 5.18
CA SER A 117 19.15 23.09 4.37
C SER A 117 17.76 23.41 3.83
N GLU A 118 17.33 24.61 4.17
CA GLU A 118 16.38 25.42 3.43
C GLU A 118 16.57 25.25 1.91
N ASN A 119 15.46 25.36 1.18
CA ASN A 119 15.39 25.49 -0.27
C ASN A 119 15.25 24.20 -1.09
N GLN A 120 14.03 23.65 -1.09
CA GLN A 120 13.50 22.89 -2.24
C GLN A 120 11.96 22.98 -2.24
N ARG A 121 11.46 24.21 -2.44
CA ARG A 121 10.13 24.42 -3.03
C ARG A 121 10.31 24.37 -4.54
N ARG A 122 9.88 23.29 -5.18
CA ARG A 122 9.16 23.26 -6.47
C ARG A 122 9.16 21.84 -7.02
N ALA A 123 7.97 21.44 -7.45
CA ALA A 123 7.63 20.24 -8.21
C ALA A 123 7.57 18.93 -7.40
N CYS A 124 6.45 18.75 -6.70
CA CYS A 124 5.55 17.61 -6.88
C CYS A 124 4.18 18.00 -6.29
#